data_AF-A0A8H5R0N2-F1
#
_entry.id   AF-A0A8H5R0N2-F1
#
_cell.length_a   1.000
_cell.length_b   1.000
_cell.length_c   1.000
_cell.angle_alpha   90.00
_cell.angle_beta   90.00
_cell.angle_gamma   90.00
#
_symmetry.space_group_name_H-M   'P 1'
#
loop_
_entity.id
_entity.type
_entity.pdbx_description
1 polymer ?
#
loop_
_entity_poly.entity_id
_entity_poly.type
_entity_poly.pdbx_seq_one_letter_code
_entity_poly.pdbx_strand_id
1 'polypeptide(L)'
;MDEIGADFPFRATPKATPPTLKIDHDCGVKITTSPAINNPPLPADGPGNETFSNGLLISLLILVPTCTAWELGGGFKTTIFFALITTFPVLIIFWAITSATAPRTNERVKFPGLPVEHYLTFHKEQDRDK
;
A
#
# COMPACT_ATOMS: atom_id res chain seq x y z
N MET A 1 -36.41 14.28 -25.74
CA MET A 1 -35.04 14.07 -26.28
C MET A 1 -34.64 15.42 -26.83
N ASP A 2 -34.31 16.33 -25.91
CA ASP A 2 -34.06 17.72 -26.27
C ASP A 2 -32.74 17.82 -27.02
N GLU A 3 -32.87 18.44 -28.19
CA GLU A 3 -31.90 18.92 -29.15
C GLU A 3 -30.45 19.09 -28.64
N ILE A 4 -29.59 18.14 -28.99
CA ILE A 4 -28.16 18.42 -29.15
C ILE A 4 -28.02 18.92 -30.60
N GLY A 5 -28.31 20.20 -30.83
CA GLY A 5 -28.26 20.83 -32.15
C GLY A 5 -26.86 20.77 -32.78
N ALA A 6 -26.81 20.91 -34.11
CA ALA A 6 -25.60 20.83 -34.95
C ALA A 6 -24.53 21.91 -34.68
N ASP A 7 -24.74 22.77 -33.68
CA ASP A 7 -23.93 23.96 -33.38
C ASP A 7 -23.29 23.90 -31.98
N PHE A 8 -23.02 22.70 -31.46
CA PHE A 8 -22.19 22.57 -30.27
C PHE A 8 -20.75 22.98 -30.64
N PRO A 9 -20.15 24.01 -30.01
CA PRO A 9 -18.81 24.43 -30.36
C PRO A 9 -17.82 23.32 -29.98
N PHE A 10 -17.36 22.56 -30.98
CA PHE A 10 -16.31 21.57 -30.78
C PHE A 10 -15.06 22.30 -30.29
N ARG A 11 -14.76 22.13 -29.00
CA ARG A 11 -13.49 22.57 -28.43
C ARG A 11 -12.51 21.42 -28.57
N ALA A 12 -11.42 21.65 -29.32
CA ALA A 12 -10.34 20.68 -29.42
C ALA A 12 -9.86 20.34 -28.00
N THR A 13 -9.74 19.04 -27.70
CA THR A 13 -9.24 18.57 -26.41
C THR A 13 -7.85 19.17 -26.20
N PRO A 14 -7.58 19.80 -25.04
CA PRO A 14 -6.24 20.30 -24.74
C PRO A 14 -5.25 19.13 -24.79
N LYS A 15 -4.01 19.43 -25.20
CA LYS A 15 -2.94 18.43 -25.25
C LYS A 15 -2.78 17.80 -23.87
N ALA A 16 -2.72 16.47 -23.82
CA ALA A 16 -2.54 15.75 -22.56
C ALA A 16 -1.27 16.24 -21.84
N THR A 17 -1.39 16.46 -20.54
CA THR A 17 -0.25 16.81 -19.69
C THR A 17 0.77 15.67 -19.76
N PRO A 18 2.05 15.96 -20.04
CA PRO A 18 3.07 14.93 -20.03
C PRO A 18 3.17 14.31 -18.63
N PRO A 19 3.51 13.02 -18.53
CA PRO A 19 3.70 12.36 -17.24
C PRO A 19 4.76 13.11 -16.41
N THR A 20 4.49 13.24 -15.11
CA THR A 20 5.33 13.99 -14.16
C THR A 20 6.73 13.40 -14.06
N LEU A 21 6.88 12.07 -14.14
CA LEU A 21 8.16 11.39 -14.15
C LEU A 21 8.41 10.74 -15.50
N LYS A 22 9.46 11.21 -16.20
CA LYS A 22 10.01 10.55 -17.38
C LYS A 22 11.12 9.62 -16.94
N ILE A 23 10.82 8.34 -16.82
CA ILE A 23 11.81 7.32 -16.49
C ILE A 23 12.34 6.78 -17.82
N ASP A 24 13.52 7.23 -18.25
CA ASP A 24 14.22 6.73 -19.46
C ASP A 24 14.91 5.36 -19.23
N HIS A 25 14.57 4.67 -18.14
CA HIS A 25 15.12 3.38 -17.77
C HIS A 25 14.14 2.23 -18.10
N ASP A 26 14.66 1.13 -18.64
CA ASP A 26 13.87 -0.08 -18.91
C ASP A 26 13.38 -0.73 -17.61
N CYS A 27 12.09 -0.52 -17.31
CA CYS A 27 11.42 -1.11 -16.15
C CYS A 27 11.17 -2.62 -16.29
N GLY A 28 11.55 -3.26 -17.40
CA GLY A 28 11.43 -4.70 -17.65
C GLY A 28 10.02 -5.18 -18.02
N VAL A 29 9.04 -4.27 -18.00
CA VAL A 29 7.66 -4.52 -18.41
C VAL A 29 7.22 -3.53 -19.47
N LYS A 30 6.32 -3.96 -20.37
CA LYS A 30 5.76 -3.06 -21.38
C LYS A 30 4.85 -2.04 -20.71
N ILE A 31 5.22 -0.77 -20.78
CA ILE A 31 4.40 0.35 -20.33
C ILE A 31 3.53 0.86 -21.49
N THR A 32 2.32 1.31 -21.17
CA THR A 32 1.47 2.01 -22.15
C THR A 32 1.87 3.48 -22.24
N THR A 33 1.92 4.03 -23.45
CA THR A 33 2.26 5.43 -23.72
C THR A 33 1.05 6.25 -24.15
N SER A 34 -0.15 5.67 -24.05
CA SER A 34 -1.38 6.33 -24.48
C SER A 34 -1.66 7.57 -23.60
N PRO A 35 -1.87 8.75 -24.19
CA PRO A 35 -2.22 9.97 -23.43
C PRO A 35 -3.58 9.88 -22.75
N ALA A 36 -4.43 8.91 -23.12
CA ALA A 36 -5.73 8.68 -22.50
C ALA A 36 -5.65 7.85 -21.21
N ILE A 37 -4.49 7.22 -20.91
CA ILE A 37 -4.32 6.35 -19.75
C ILE A 37 -3.41 7.06 -18.76
N ASN A 38 -3.92 7.32 -17.56
CA ASN A 38 -3.14 7.87 -16.47
C ASN A 38 -2.28 6.76 -15.85
N ASN A 39 -1.03 6.65 -16.28
CA ASN A 39 -0.09 5.69 -15.68
C ASN A 39 0.45 6.23 -14.35
N PRO A 40 0.58 5.35 -13.34
CA PRO A 40 1.30 5.73 -12.13
C PRO A 40 2.76 6.10 -12.48
N PRO A 41 3.39 7.00 -11.72
CA PRO A 41 4.77 7.42 -11.98
C PRO A 41 5.77 6.28 -11.98
N LEU A 42 5.50 5.21 -11.21
CA LEU A 42 6.25 3.96 -11.21
C LEU A 42 5.29 2.80 -11.49
N PRO A 43 5.61 1.90 -12.44
CA PRO A 43 4.80 0.70 -12.71
C PRO A 43 5.08 -0.41 -11.68
N ALA A 44 5.39 -0.06 -10.43
CA ALA A 44 5.89 -0.95 -9.41
C ALA A 44 4.96 -0.92 -8.19
N ASP A 45 4.42 -2.08 -7.81
CA ASP A 45 3.63 -2.21 -6.60
C ASP A 45 4.49 -2.20 -5.34
N GLY A 46 3.87 -1.84 -4.22
CA GLY A 46 4.44 -1.91 -2.87
C GLY A 46 4.32 -3.30 -2.24
N PRO A 47 4.59 -3.41 -0.92
CA PRO A 47 4.39 -4.66 -0.17
C PRO A 47 2.94 -5.15 -0.28
N GLY A 48 2.78 -6.43 -0.59
CA GLY A 48 1.46 -7.05 -0.80
C GLY A 48 0.90 -7.76 0.43
N ASN A 49 -0.32 -8.31 0.31
CA ASN A 49 -0.95 -9.07 1.39
C ASN A 49 -0.56 -10.57 1.42
N GLU A 50 0.28 -11.02 0.49
CA GLU A 50 0.62 -12.45 0.30
C GLU A 50 1.22 -13.10 1.56
N THR A 51 1.85 -12.29 2.42
CA THR A 51 2.48 -12.74 3.66
C THR A 51 1.52 -12.71 4.86
N PHE A 52 0.30 -12.17 4.69
CA PHE A 52 -0.67 -12.05 5.78
C PHE A 52 -1.41 -13.38 6.01
N SER A 53 -1.11 -14.05 7.11
CA SER A 53 -1.75 -15.32 7.48
C SER A 53 -2.85 -15.13 8.51
N ASN A 54 -4.10 -15.30 8.09
CA ASN A 54 -5.27 -15.31 8.99
C ASN A 54 -5.18 -16.45 10.03
N GLY A 55 -4.67 -17.62 9.62
CA GLY A 55 -4.50 -18.76 10.52
C GLY A 55 -3.52 -18.46 11.64
N LEU A 56 -2.39 -17.83 11.31
CA LEU A 56 -1.40 -17.43 12.31
C LEU A 56 -1.96 -16.35 13.25
N LEU A 57 -2.66 -15.34 12.72
CA LEU A 57 -3.32 -14.32 13.53
C LEU A 57 -4.33 -14.92 14.52
N ILE A 58 -5.22 -15.79 14.04
CA ILE A 58 -6.24 -16.44 14.90
C ILE A 58 -5.55 -17.32 15.95
N SER A 59 -4.49 -18.05 15.58
CA SER A 59 -3.73 -18.85 16.54
C SER A 59 -3.12 -17.99 17.65
N LEU A 60 -2.59 -16.81 17.33
CA LEU A 60 -1.99 -15.90 18.31
C LEU A 60 -3.06 -15.30 19.23
N LEU A 61 -4.21 -14.92 18.66
CA LEU A 61 -5.33 -14.37 19.41
C LEU A 61 -5.94 -15.36 20.41
N ILE A 62 -5.85 -16.66 20.14
CA ILE A 62 -6.30 -17.70 21.08
C ILE A 62 -5.17 -18.05 22.05
N LEU A 63 -3.97 -18.35 21.53
CA LEU A 63 -2.85 -18.89 22.29
C LEU A 63 -2.34 -17.92 23.36
N VAL A 64 -2.19 -16.64 23.03
CA VAL A 64 -1.68 -15.62 23.97
C VAL A 64 -2.56 -15.50 25.22
N PRO A 65 -3.88 -15.25 25.13
CA PRO A 65 -4.72 -15.17 26.31
C PRO A 65 -4.92 -16.51 27.00
N THR A 66 -4.92 -17.65 26.30
CA THR A 66 -5.00 -18.97 26.95
C THR A 66 -3.76 -19.28 27.76
N CYS A 67 -2.56 -19.03 27.22
CA CYS A 67 -1.31 -19.24 27.94
C CYS A 67 -1.21 -18.30 29.14
N THR A 68 -1.54 -17.02 28.97
CA THR A 68 -1.50 -16.04 30.06
C THR A 68 -2.47 -16.41 31.19
N ALA A 69 -3.68 -16.87 30.84
CA ALA A 69 -4.64 -17.34 31.84
C ALA A 69 -4.17 -18.62 32.54
N TRP A 70 -3.55 -19.56 31.81
CA TRP A 70 -3.06 -20.82 32.37
C TRP A 70 -1.91 -20.63 33.36
N GLU A 71 -0.94 -19.76 33.03
CA GLU A 71 0.18 -19.39 33.92
C GLU A 71 -0.31 -18.78 35.24
N LEU A 72 -1.44 -18.08 35.22
CA LEU A 72 -2.06 -17.47 36.40
C LEU A 72 -3.04 -18.40 37.14
N GLY A 73 -3.07 -19.70 36.79
CA GLY A 73 -4.00 -20.68 37.38
C GLY A 73 -5.47 -20.38 37.08
N GLY A 74 -5.72 -19.59 36.04
CA GLY A 74 -7.03 -19.10 35.65
C GLY A 74 -7.84 -20.11 34.83
N GLY A 75 -9.16 -19.94 34.86
CA GLY A 75 -10.12 -20.69 34.04
C GLY A 75 -10.70 -19.87 32.88
N PHE A 76 -11.77 -20.40 32.26
CA PHE A 76 -12.42 -19.80 31.09
C PHE A 76 -12.74 -18.30 31.22
N LYS A 77 -13.23 -17.87 32.39
CA LYS A 77 -13.56 -16.45 32.65
C LYS A 77 -12.32 -15.55 32.59
N THR A 78 -11.20 -16.01 33.13
CA THR A 78 -9.93 -15.26 33.10
C THR A 78 -9.35 -15.22 31.70
N THR A 79 -9.50 -16.29 30.90
CA THR A 79 -9.11 -16.29 29.49
C THR A 79 -9.86 -15.23 28.69
N ILE A 80 -11.18 -15.08 28.89
CA ILE A 80 -11.96 -14.03 28.22
C ILE A 80 -11.47 -12.64 28.64
N PHE A 81 -11.22 -12.42 29.94
CA PHE A 81 -10.70 -11.15 30.44
C PHE A 81 -9.35 -10.79 29.80
N PHE A 82 -8.41 -11.74 29.76
CA PHE A 82 -7.14 -11.52 29.10
C PHE A 82 -7.29 -11.34 27.60
N ALA A 83 -8.17 -12.10 26.93
CA ALA A 83 -8.40 -11.95 25.50
C ALA A 83 -8.81 -10.51 25.14
N LEU A 84 -9.71 -9.89 25.91
CA LEU A 84 -10.10 -8.50 25.68
C LEU A 84 -8.94 -7.50 25.77
N ILE A 85 -8.02 -7.72 26.72
CA ILE A 85 -6.86 -6.85 26.95
C ILE A 85 -5.77 -7.12 25.91
N THR A 86 -5.47 -8.39 25.62
CA THR A 86 -4.36 -8.79 24.76
C THR A 86 -4.70 -8.72 23.27
N THR A 87 -5.97 -8.65 22.88
CA THR A 87 -6.37 -8.57 21.46
C THR A 87 -5.74 -7.37 20.76
N PHE A 88 -5.85 -6.17 21.31
CA PHE A 88 -5.28 -4.96 20.71
C PHE A 88 -3.76 -5.00 20.56
N PRO A 89 -2.95 -5.28 21.61
CA PRO A 89 -1.50 -5.33 21.45
C PRO A 89 -1.06 -6.43 20.49
N VAL A 90 -1.72 -7.60 20.49
CA VAL A 90 -1.45 -8.67 19.52
C VAL A 90 -1.71 -8.20 18.10
N LEU A 91 -2.84 -7.52 17.85
CA LEU A 91 -3.15 -6.98 16.52
C LEU A 91 -2.10 -5.96 16.07
N ILE A 92 -1.74 -5.02 16.95
CA ILE A 92 -0.76 -3.97 16.64
C ILE A 92 0.58 -4.60 16.25
N ILE A 93 1.08 -5.52 17.07
CA ILE A 93 2.38 -6.17 16.84
C ILE A 93 2.34 -6.99 15.56
N PHE A 94 1.29 -7.80 15.37
CA PHE A 94 1.16 -8.63 14.18
C PHE A 94 1.15 -7.78 12.92
N TRP A 95 0.28 -6.76 12.86
CA TRP A 95 0.17 -5.88 11.70
C TRP A 95 1.44 -5.07 11.45
N ALA A 96 2.10 -4.57 12.49
CA ALA A 96 3.35 -3.81 12.35
C ALA A 96 4.45 -4.69 11.75
N ILE A 97 4.63 -5.91 12.25
CA ILE A 97 5.64 -6.84 11.73
C ILE A 97 5.31 -7.23 10.29
N THR A 98 4.09 -7.70 10.03
CA THR A 98 3.71 -8.15 8.69
C THR A 98 3.81 -7.03 7.66
N SER A 99 3.47 -5.80 8.03
CA SER A 99 3.56 -4.64 7.12
C SER A 99 5.01 -4.24 6.85
N ALA A 100 5.89 -4.36 7.85
CA ALA A 100 7.31 -3.99 7.70
C ALA A 100 8.10 -5.03 6.91
N THR A 101 7.73 -6.32 6.99
CA THR A 101 8.49 -7.41 6.37
C THR A 101 7.84 -7.96 5.11
N ALA A 102 6.66 -7.48 4.72
CA ALA A 102 5.97 -7.96 3.52
C ALA A 102 6.83 -7.70 2.28
N PRO A 103 7.16 -8.72 1.49
CA PRO A 103 7.79 -8.53 0.20
C PRO A 103 6.79 -7.96 -0.80
N ARG A 104 7.32 -7.50 -1.92
CA ARG A 104 6.50 -7.14 -3.07
C ARG A 104 5.86 -8.40 -3.66
N THR A 105 4.60 -8.29 -4.06
CA THR A 105 3.91 -9.38 -4.76
C THR A 105 4.52 -9.64 -6.13
N ASN A 106 5.04 -8.59 -6.80
CA ASN A 106 5.53 -8.69 -8.16
C ASN A 106 6.93 -8.11 -8.30
N GLU A 107 7.90 -8.96 -8.65
CA GLU A 107 9.31 -8.57 -8.86
C GLU A 107 9.72 -8.44 -10.33
N ARG A 108 8.75 -8.46 -11.25
CA ARG A 108 9.04 -8.31 -12.69
C ARG A 108 9.47 -6.89 -13.05
N VAL A 109 9.09 -5.91 -12.23
CA VAL A 109 9.33 -4.49 -12.48
C VAL A 109 10.61 -4.08 -11.77
N LYS A 110 11.56 -3.55 -12.53
CA LYS A 110 12.81 -3.00 -11.98
C LYS A 110 12.61 -1.56 -11.51
N PHE A 111 12.97 -1.28 -10.27
CA PHE A 111 13.00 0.10 -9.78
C PHE A 111 14.19 0.86 -10.37
N PRO A 112 14.03 2.15 -10.74
CA PRO A 112 15.11 2.93 -11.31
C PRO A 112 16.12 3.43 -10.25
N GLY A 113 15.86 3.23 -8.95
CA GLY A 113 16.80 3.57 -7.88
C GLY A 113 17.13 5.06 -7.79
N LEU A 114 16.22 5.93 -8.23
CA LEU A 114 16.44 7.38 -8.24
C LEU A 114 16.44 7.92 -6.80
N PRO A 115 17.13 9.05 -6.55
CA PRO A 115 17.12 9.66 -5.23
C PRO A 115 15.73 10.26 -4.92
N VAL A 116 15.43 10.40 -3.63
CA VAL A 116 14.06 10.63 -3.10
C VAL A 116 13.41 11.90 -3.66
N GLU A 117 14.22 12.88 -4.06
CA GLU A 117 13.79 14.16 -4.60
C GLU A 117 13.04 14.02 -5.92
N HIS A 118 13.24 12.90 -6.62
CA HIS A 118 12.52 12.61 -7.86
C HIS A 118 11.13 12.03 -7.60
N TYR A 119 10.83 11.60 -6.38
CA TYR A 119 9.54 11.00 -6.02
C TYR A 119 8.66 11.91 -5.16
N LEU A 120 9.23 12.93 -4.53
CA LEU A 120 8.53 13.83 -3.62
C LEU A 120 8.47 15.25 -4.17
N THR A 121 7.29 15.86 -4.08
CA THR A 121 7.14 17.30 -4.30
C THR A 121 7.42 18.02 -2.99
N PHE A 122 8.58 18.69 -2.89
CA PHE A 122 8.88 19.52 -1.72
C PHE A 122 8.11 20.84 -1.77
N HIS A 123 7.37 21.13 -0.69
CA HIS A 123 6.66 22.40 -0.55
C HIS A 123 7.51 23.49 0.12
N LYS A 124 8.59 23.11 0.81
CA LYS A 124 9.53 24.00 1.47
C LYS A 124 10.95 23.67 1.00
N GLU A 125 11.75 24.71 0.80
CA GLU A 125 13.13 24.55 0.32
C GLU A 125 14.04 23.86 1.35
N GLN A 126 13.74 24.04 2.64
CA GLN A 126 14.44 23.41 3.75
C GLN A 126 14.31 21.87 3.78
N ASP A 127 13.25 21.31 3.19
CA ASP A 127 13.01 19.87 3.18
C ASP A 127 13.78 19.16 2.04
N ARG A 128 14.37 19.94 1.12
CA ARG A 128 15.13 19.44 -0.04
C ARG A 128 16.62 19.26 0.26
N ASP A 129 17.16 20.03 1.18
CA ASP A 129 18.59 20.04 1.51
C ASP A 129 18.83 19.27 2.83
N LYS A 130 18.89 17.94 2.76
CA LYS A 130 19.41 17.13 3.88
C LYS A 130 19.98 15.79 3.44
#